data_AF-U9TD23-F1
#
_entry.id   AF-U9TD23-F1
#
_cell.length_a   1.000
_cell.length_b   1.000
_cell.length_c   1.000
_cell.angle_alpha   90.00
_cell.angle_beta   90.00
_cell.angle_gamma   90.00
#
_symmetry.space_group_name_H-M   'P 1'
#
loop_
_entity.id
_entity.type
_entity.pdbx_description
1 polymer ?
#
loop_
_entity_poly.entity_id
_entity_poly.type
_entity_poly.pdbx_seq_one_letter_code
_entity_poly.pdbx_strand_id
1 'polypeptide(L)'
;MWQISSGYQPYRNDSYDVSLAISIINGRREEIIDGTPAEYSELYKECWKDKPRERPNMQDIVSTLKALISSEKNSMNLQPKMSKPRSINFMSQKEFNAQYLNEKEINIVSNKSIFGFFKSQLEGSLKIEGFKNLEIISLKDFKLTGLEINGCSQLNKVYLSELTKLTSLTFAKFENNQLSAPFTTAYRIFKNFQILEQYRL
;
A
#
# COMPACT_ATOMS: atom_id res chain seq x y z
N MET A 1 0.10 -9.91 9.71
CA MET A 1 0.26 -9.41 11.10
C MET A 1 1.62 -8.74 11.28
N TRP A 2 2.73 -9.47 11.11
CA TRP A 2 4.08 -8.86 11.17
C TRP A 2 4.22 -7.60 10.31
N GLN A 3 3.84 -7.65 9.03
CA GLN A 3 3.88 -6.50 8.12
C GLN A 3 3.07 -5.28 8.61
N ILE A 4 1.98 -5.49 9.35
CA ILE A 4 1.17 -4.40 9.92
C ILE A 4 1.91 -3.79 11.10
N SER A 5 2.56 -4.62 11.91
CA SER A 5 3.38 -4.20 13.05
C SER A 5 4.63 -3.45 12.62
N SER A 6 5.29 -3.94 11.57
CA SER A 6 6.58 -3.43 11.11
C SER A 6 6.45 -2.24 10.16
N GLY A 7 5.34 -2.15 9.42
CA GLY A 7 5.20 -1.21 8.31
C GLY A 7 6.09 -1.53 7.11
N TYR A 8 6.79 -2.67 7.13
CA TYR A 8 7.76 -3.06 6.11
C TYR A 8 7.28 -4.25 5.28
N GLN A 9 7.76 -4.31 4.04
CA GLN A 9 7.63 -5.53 3.24
C GLN A 9 8.39 -6.68 3.91
N PRO A 10 7.79 -7.88 4.02
CA PRO A 10 8.50 -9.06 4.52
C PRO A 10 9.73 -9.38 3.67
N TYR A 11 10.84 -9.76 4.29
CA TYR A 11 12.09 -10.16 3.66
C TYR A 11 12.59 -9.09 2.68
N ARG A 12 12.38 -7.80 3.02
CA ARG A 12 12.70 -6.65 2.15
C ARG A 12 14.17 -6.54 1.71
N ASN A 13 15.06 -7.20 2.43
CA ASN A 13 16.49 -7.20 2.14
C ASN A 13 16.92 -8.42 1.30
N ASP A 14 15.97 -9.31 0.96
CA ASP A 14 16.22 -10.53 0.22
C ASP A 14 15.65 -10.45 -1.20
N SER A 15 16.30 -11.17 -2.11
CA SER A 15 15.72 -11.43 -3.43
C SER A 15 14.60 -12.46 -3.31
N TYR A 16 13.47 -12.21 -3.98
CA TYR A 16 12.28 -13.07 -3.95
C TYR A 16 12.45 -14.28 -4.89
N ASP A 17 13.42 -15.12 -4.59
CA ASP A 17 13.79 -16.30 -5.38
C ASP A 17 13.71 -17.60 -4.55
N VAL A 18 14.17 -18.70 -5.15
CA VAL A 18 14.18 -20.03 -4.53
C VAL A 18 15.05 -20.06 -3.25
N SER A 19 16.08 -19.24 -3.15
CA SER A 19 16.95 -19.16 -1.97
C SER A 19 16.18 -18.66 -0.75
N LEU A 20 15.34 -17.64 -0.95
CA LEU A 20 14.45 -17.15 0.10
C LEU A 20 13.44 -18.22 0.53
N ALA A 21 12.83 -18.92 -0.44
CA ALA A 21 11.89 -20.00 -0.14
C ALA A 21 12.54 -21.13 0.68
N ILE A 22 13.76 -21.55 0.32
CA ILE A 22 14.54 -22.54 1.07
C ILE A 22 14.84 -22.05 2.49
N SER A 23 15.23 -20.79 2.63
CA SER A 23 15.52 -20.19 3.94
C SER A 23 14.28 -20.22 4.86
N ILE A 24 13.10 -19.90 4.33
CA ILE A 24 11.83 -19.92 5.07
C ILE A 24 11.45 -21.35 5.46
N ILE A 25 11.61 -22.32 4.55
CA ILE A 25 11.40 -23.76 4.82
C ILE A 25 12.34 -24.23 5.94
N ASN A 26 13.58 -23.74 5.97
CA ASN A 26 14.57 -24.03 7.00
C ASN A 26 14.34 -23.24 8.32
N GLY A 27 13.17 -22.63 8.49
CA GLY A 27 12.79 -21.98 9.75
C GLY A 27 13.14 -20.50 9.85
N ARG A 28 13.68 -19.87 8.80
CA ARG A 28 13.88 -18.40 8.81
C ARG A 28 12.53 -17.71 8.99
N ARG A 29 12.46 -16.78 9.95
CA ARG A 29 11.31 -15.90 10.22
C ARG A 29 11.80 -14.47 10.38
N GLU A 30 10.87 -13.55 10.32
CA GLU A 30 11.13 -12.15 10.57
C GLU A 30 11.52 -11.89 12.02
N GLU A 31 12.29 -10.82 12.22
CA GLU A 31 12.63 -10.32 13.55
C GLU A 31 11.44 -9.64 14.20
N ILE A 32 11.35 -9.73 15.52
CA ILE A 32 10.32 -9.01 16.27
C ILE A 32 10.67 -7.54 16.30
N ILE A 33 9.73 -6.71 15.86
CA ILE A 33 9.91 -5.27 15.77
C ILE A 33 9.76 -4.65 17.15
N ASP A 34 10.75 -3.85 17.53
CA ASP A 34 10.74 -3.11 18.77
C ASP A 34 9.53 -2.17 18.85
N GLY A 35 8.90 -2.11 20.02
CA GLY A 35 7.63 -1.39 20.22
C GLY A 35 6.36 -2.15 19.80
N THR A 36 6.47 -3.37 19.26
CA THR A 36 5.30 -4.24 19.08
C THR A 36 4.82 -4.78 20.45
N PRO A 37 3.52 -4.69 20.79
CA PRO A 37 2.99 -5.31 22.01
C PRO A 37 3.34 -6.80 22.07
N ALA A 38 3.83 -7.26 23.23
CA ALA A 38 4.37 -8.60 23.39
C ALA A 38 3.36 -9.67 22.96
N GLU A 39 2.12 -9.53 23.40
CA GLU A 39 1.04 -10.46 23.11
C GLU A 39 0.62 -10.48 21.63
N TYR A 40 0.73 -9.33 20.94
CA TYR A 40 0.52 -9.27 19.49
C TYR A 40 1.66 -9.95 18.73
N SER A 41 2.90 -9.78 19.22
CA SER A 41 4.07 -10.43 18.63
C SER A 41 4.05 -11.95 18.79
N GLU A 42 3.63 -12.43 19.97
CA GLU A 42 3.45 -13.86 20.22
C GLU A 42 2.36 -14.45 19.31
N LEU A 43 1.25 -13.73 19.09
CA LEU A 43 0.18 -14.22 18.21
C LEU A 43 0.68 -14.50 16.79
N TYR A 44 1.44 -13.59 16.17
CA TYR A 44 1.95 -13.85 14.82
C TYR A 44 3.10 -14.86 14.82
N LYS A 45 3.82 -15.05 15.94
CA LYS A 45 4.75 -16.17 16.08
C LYS A 45 4.05 -17.52 16.05
N GLU A 46 2.95 -17.64 16.79
CA GLU A 46 2.11 -18.83 16.80
C GLU A 46 1.58 -19.19 15.39
N CYS A 47 1.20 -18.17 14.60
CA CYS A 47 0.70 -18.37 13.24
C CYS A 47 1.73 -18.91 12.24
N TRP A 48 3.03 -18.74 12.48
CA TRP A 48 4.09 -19.19 11.55
C TRP A 48 4.94 -20.34 12.09
N LYS A 49 4.43 -21.09 13.08
CA LYS A 49 5.03 -22.35 13.54
C LYS A 49 5.21 -23.34 12.39
N ASP A 50 6.29 -24.10 12.43
CA ASP A 50 6.65 -25.01 11.33
C ASP A 50 5.57 -26.06 11.08
N LYS A 51 5.08 -26.70 12.15
CA LYS A 51 4.03 -27.72 12.04
C LYS A 51 2.66 -27.04 11.86
N PRO A 52 1.93 -27.32 10.76
CA PRO A 52 0.62 -26.71 10.52
C PRO A 52 -0.40 -26.94 11.64
N ARG A 53 -0.33 -28.09 12.33
CA ARG A 53 -1.23 -28.45 13.43
C ARG A 53 -1.00 -27.66 14.71
N GLU A 54 0.17 -27.04 14.86
CA GLU A 54 0.50 -26.21 16.02
C GLU A 54 0.07 -24.74 15.81
N ARG A 55 -0.40 -24.40 14.61
CA ARG A 55 -0.88 -23.05 14.29
C ARG A 55 -2.31 -22.87 14.81
N PRO A 56 -2.63 -21.70 15.38
CA PRO A 56 -4.00 -21.40 15.79
C PRO A 56 -4.92 -21.36 14.57
N ASN A 57 -6.18 -21.75 14.77
CA ASN A 57 -7.19 -21.61 13.73
C ASN A 57 -7.67 -20.14 13.65
N MET A 58 -8.44 -19.80 12.62
CA MET A 58 -8.90 -18.42 12.41
C MET A 58 -9.78 -17.90 13.55
N GLN A 59 -10.59 -18.77 14.18
CA GLN A 59 -11.44 -18.39 15.31
C GLN A 59 -10.59 -18.05 16.54
N ASP A 60 -9.54 -18.82 16.81
CA ASP A 60 -8.59 -18.56 17.90
C ASP A 60 -7.91 -17.20 17.69
N ILE A 61 -7.39 -16.95 16.48
CA ILE A 61 -6.73 -15.69 16.13
C ILE A 61 -7.67 -14.49 16.34
N VAL A 62 -8.90 -14.56 15.84
CA VAL A 62 -9.90 -13.48 16.02
C VAL A 62 -10.22 -13.27 17.50
N SER A 63 -10.33 -14.35 18.27
CA SER A 63 -10.63 -14.28 19.70
C SER A 63 -9.49 -13.62 20.47
N THR A 64 -8.24 -14.01 20.20
CA THR A 64 -7.05 -13.37 20.78
C THR A 64 -6.98 -11.90 20.42
N LEU A 65 -7.16 -11.53 19.14
CA LEU A 65 -7.14 -10.12 18.72
C LEU A 65 -8.22 -9.28 19.42
N LYS A 66 -9.43 -9.81 19.59
CA LYS A 66 -10.50 -9.14 20.34
C LYS A 66 -10.13 -8.93 21.80
N ALA A 67 -9.51 -9.93 22.43
CA ALA A 67 -9.05 -9.84 23.81
C ALA A 67 -7.97 -8.77 23.98
N LEU A 68 -7.00 -8.69 23.06
CA LEU A 68 -5.96 -7.64 23.07
C LEU A 68 -6.58 -6.24 23.02
N ILE A 69 -7.47 -6.00 22.05
CA ILE A 69 -8.17 -4.71 21.90
C ILE A 69 -9.00 -4.35 23.16
N SER A 70 -9.54 -5.36 23.84
CA SER A 70 -10.36 -5.16 25.03
C SER A 70 -9.51 -4.91 26.29
N SER A 71 -8.34 -5.55 26.38
CA SER A 71 -7.39 -5.38 27.49
C SER A 71 -6.75 -3.99 27.49
N GLU A 72 -6.43 -3.43 26.32
CA GLU A 72 -5.95 -2.06 26.17
C GLU A 72 -6.97 -1.02 26.67
N LYS A 73 -8.27 -1.31 26.54
CA LYS A 73 -9.34 -0.43 27.01
C LYS A 73 -9.51 -0.45 28.53
N ASN A 74 -9.15 -1.54 29.20
CA ASN A 74 -9.33 -1.69 30.65
C ASN A 74 -8.13 -1.16 31.46
N SER A 75 -6.93 -1.08 30.86
CA SER A 75 -5.73 -0.48 31.48
C SER A 75 -5.77 1.06 31.53
N MET A 76 -6.66 1.70 30.79
CA MET A 76 -6.85 3.15 30.81
C MET A 76 -8.24 3.45 31.37
N ASN A 77 -8.34 3.64 32.68
CA ASN A 77 -9.52 4.23 33.31
C ASN A 77 -9.59 5.72 32.94
N LEU A 78 -9.86 6.00 31.66
CA LEU A 78 -10.39 7.26 31.21
C LEU A 78 -11.90 7.10 31.27
N GLN A 79 -12.56 7.81 32.19
CA GLN A 79 -14.00 8.05 32.10
C GLN A 79 -14.37 8.36 30.64
N PRO A 80 -15.59 8.03 30.17
CA PRO A 80 -16.04 8.35 28.83
C PRO A 80 -16.20 9.87 28.68
N LYS A 81 -15.08 10.61 28.61
CA LYS A 81 -15.04 11.82 27.82
C LYS A 81 -15.22 11.33 26.40
N MET A 82 -16.31 11.76 25.76
CA MET A 82 -16.41 11.81 24.31
C MET A 82 -15.15 12.50 23.79
N SER A 83 -14.09 11.73 23.58
CA SER A 83 -12.90 12.15 22.90
C SER A 83 -13.25 12.04 21.43
N LYS A 84 -13.09 13.16 20.73
CA LYS A 84 -13.26 13.29 19.28
C LYS A 84 -12.73 12.03 18.56
N PRO A 85 -13.37 11.59 17.46
CA PRO A 85 -13.01 10.36 16.76
C PRO A 85 -11.48 10.24 16.66
N ARG A 86 -10.94 9.17 17.25
CA ARG A 86 -9.51 8.84 17.22
C ARG A 86 -9.11 8.84 15.76
N SER A 87 -8.25 9.77 15.35
CA SER A 87 -7.78 9.89 13.98
C SER A 87 -7.23 8.54 13.55
N ILE A 88 -7.88 7.90 12.58
CA ILE A 88 -7.23 6.91 11.74
C ILE A 88 -5.96 7.61 11.25
N ASN A 89 -4.77 7.06 11.46
CA ASN A 89 -3.58 7.66 10.86
C ASN A 89 -3.69 7.46 9.36
N PHE A 90 -4.18 8.51 8.71
CA PHE A 90 -4.31 8.58 7.28
C PHE A 90 -2.93 8.90 6.70
N MET A 91 -2.51 8.15 5.67
CA MET A 91 -1.34 8.56 4.90
C MET A 91 -1.72 9.79 4.08
N SER A 92 -1.17 10.92 4.47
CA SER A 92 -1.22 12.15 3.70
C SER A 92 -0.46 12.00 2.38
N GLN A 93 -0.79 12.86 1.42
CA GLN A 93 -0.01 13.00 0.17
C GLN A 93 1.49 13.18 0.44
N LYS A 94 1.85 13.84 1.54
CA LYS A 94 3.25 14.06 1.94
C LYS A 94 3.94 12.75 2.32
N GLU A 95 3.26 11.89 3.07
CA GLU A 95 3.79 10.58 3.48
C GLU A 95 3.86 9.62 2.29
N PHE A 96 2.87 9.66 1.40
CA PHE A 96 2.92 8.94 0.12
C PHE A 96 4.16 9.35 -0.68
N ASN A 97 4.37 10.66 -0.86
CA ASN A 97 5.52 11.16 -1.58
C ASN A 97 6.82 10.73 -0.89
N ALA A 98 6.94 10.87 0.44
CA ALA A 98 8.13 10.45 1.16
C ALA A 98 8.45 8.96 0.99
N GLN A 99 7.42 8.11 0.93
CA GLN A 99 7.58 6.68 0.76
C GLN A 99 8.03 6.29 -0.66
N TYR A 100 7.46 6.91 -1.69
CA TYR A 100 7.60 6.44 -3.07
C TYR A 100 8.47 7.35 -3.97
N LEU A 101 8.98 8.49 -3.47
CA LEU A 101 9.73 9.48 -4.27
C LEU A 101 10.90 8.89 -5.06
N ASN A 102 11.61 7.93 -4.46
CA ASN A 102 12.82 7.32 -5.03
C ASN A 102 12.58 5.94 -5.63
N GLU A 103 11.34 5.45 -5.58
CA GLU A 103 10.99 4.11 -6.06
C GLU A 103 10.92 4.07 -7.58
N LYS A 104 11.29 2.92 -8.15
CA LYS A 104 11.19 2.66 -9.59
C LYS A 104 9.81 2.16 -10.01
N GLU A 105 9.11 1.51 -9.10
CA GLU A 105 7.79 0.95 -9.35
C GLU A 105 6.85 1.28 -8.19
N ILE A 106 5.68 1.81 -8.53
CA ILE A 106 4.56 1.97 -7.60
C ILE A 106 3.51 0.94 -7.97
N ASN A 107 3.29 -0.06 -7.13
CA ASN A 107 2.26 -1.08 -7.33
C ASN A 107 1.28 -1.11 -6.16
N ILE A 108 0.09 -0.59 -6.39
CA ILE A 108 -0.93 -0.36 -5.36
C ILE A 108 -2.19 -1.14 -5.75
N VAL A 109 -2.53 -2.14 -4.93
CA VAL A 109 -3.74 -2.96 -5.07
C VAL A 109 -4.57 -2.82 -3.81
N SER A 110 -5.82 -2.35 -3.93
CA SER A 110 -6.69 -2.06 -2.79
C SER A 110 -7.03 -3.27 -1.92
N ASN A 111 -6.88 -4.49 -2.42
CA ASN A 111 -7.24 -5.73 -1.73
C ASN A 111 -6.06 -6.55 -1.20
N LYS A 112 -4.95 -5.91 -0.83
CA LYS A 112 -3.94 -6.54 0.05
C LYS A 112 -3.76 -5.65 1.28
N SER A 113 -4.07 -6.22 2.45
CA SER A 113 -3.89 -5.85 3.87
C SER A 113 -3.10 -4.60 4.32
N ILE A 114 -2.33 -3.95 3.46
CA ILE A 114 -1.59 -2.69 3.69
C ILE A 114 -2.48 -1.48 3.40
N PHE A 115 -3.22 -1.51 2.28
CA PHE A 115 -4.09 -0.40 1.88
C PHE A 115 -5.50 -0.45 2.46
N GLY A 116 -5.87 -1.54 3.16
CA GLY A 116 -7.08 -1.56 4.00
C GLY A 116 -7.07 -0.45 5.07
N PHE A 117 -5.88 -0.07 5.55
CA PHE A 117 -5.64 1.07 6.45
C PHE A 117 -5.67 2.42 5.72
N PHE A 118 -5.17 2.48 4.48
CA PHE A 118 -5.18 3.70 3.64
C PHE A 118 -6.50 3.94 2.89
N LYS A 119 -7.45 3.00 3.02
CA LYS A 119 -8.72 2.93 2.29
C LYS A 119 -9.62 4.16 2.47
N SER A 120 -9.37 5.00 3.47
CA SER A 120 -10.26 6.11 3.84
C SER A 120 -9.78 7.51 3.49
N GLN A 121 -8.60 7.73 2.87
CA GLN A 121 -8.14 9.09 2.52
C GLN A 121 -7.63 9.35 1.11
N LEU A 122 -7.37 8.31 0.31
CA LEU A 122 -7.30 8.47 -1.15
C LEU A 122 -8.68 8.23 -1.79
N GLU A 123 -9.76 8.35 -1.01
CA GLU A 123 -11.10 8.66 -1.54
C GLU A 123 -11.07 10.13 -2.03
N GLY A 124 -10.40 10.38 -3.15
CA GLY A 124 -10.07 11.73 -3.60
C GLY A 124 -9.09 11.74 -4.77
N SER A 125 -8.24 12.77 -4.86
CA SER A 125 -7.20 12.87 -5.89
C SER A 125 -5.81 12.43 -5.38
N LEU A 126 -5.07 11.69 -6.21
CA LEU A 126 -3.66 11.35 -5.99
C LEU A 126 -2.79 12.19 -6.91
N LYS A 127 -1.76 12.84 -6.34
CA LYS A 127 -0.75 13.57 -7.11
C LYS A 127 0.60 12.86 -7.05
N ILE A 128 1.21 12.63 -8.20
CA ILE A 128 2.55 12.05 -8.33
C ILE A 128 3.38 13.08 -9.09
N GLU A 129 4.19 13.85 -8.37
CA GLU A 129 4.95 14.96 -8.92
C GLU A 129 6.43 14.84 -8.60
N GLY A 130 7.28 14.87 -9.64
CA GLY A 130 8.73 14.93 -9.49
C GLY A 130 9.42 13.61 -9.15
N PHE A 131 8.77 12.47 -9.40
CA PHE A 131 9.33 11.14 -9.13
C PHE A 131 10.29 10.76 -10.26
N LYS A 132 11.54 11.21 -10.15
CA LYS A 132 12.53 11.13 -11.24
C LYS A 132 12.92 9.70 -11.61
N ASN A 133 12.87 8.77 -10.66
CA ASN A 133 13.27 7.36 -10.84
C ASN A 133 12.11 6.43 -11.20
N LEU A 134 10.88 6.94 -11.16
CA LEU A 134 9.68 6.13 -11.33
C LEU A 134 9.53 5.72 -12.79
N GLU A 135 9.57 4.42 -13.04
CA GLU A 135 9.45 3.81 -14.37
C GLU A 135 8.04 3.25 -14.60
N ILE A 136 7.44 2.67 -13.56
CA ILE A 136 6.17 1.92 -13.64
C ILE A 136 5.19 2.37 -12.55
N ILE A 137 3.95 2.64 -12.93
CA ILE A 137 2.81 2.81 -12.02
C ILE A 137 1.78 1.73 -12.30
N SER A 138 1.30 1.05 -11.26
CA SER A 138 0.22 0.08 -11.29
C SER A 138 -0.76 0.38 -10.17
N LEU A 139 -1.96 0.82 -10.52
CA LEU A 139 -3.06 1.11 -9.59
C LEU A 139 -4.25 0.20 -9.88
N LYS A 140 -4.68 -0.56 -8.88
CA LYS A 140 -5.79 -1.52 -9.00
C LYS A 140 -6.81 -1.37 -7.87
N ASP A 141 -8.10 -1.40 -8.24
CA ASP A 141 -9.26 -1.46 -7.32
C ASP A 141 -9.38 -0.23 -6.41
N PHE A 142 -8.91 0.94 -6.86
CA PHE A 142 -8.85 2.14 -6.05
C PHE A 142 -10.09 3.04 -6.19
N LYS A 143 -10.60 3.58 -5.08
CA LYS A 143 -11.67 4.60 -5.06
C LYS A 143 -11.16 6.04 -5.31
N LEU A 144 -10.19 6.22 -6.20
CA LEU A 144 -9.71 7.56 -6.57
C LEU A 144 -10.78 8.29 -7.39
N THR A 145 -10.97 9.57 -7.14
CA THR A 145 -11.72 10.51 -7.99
C THR A 145 -10.80 11.34 -8.88
N GLY A 146 -9.51 11.45 -8.57
CA GLY A 146 -8.53 12.14 -9.41
C GLY A 146 -7.16 11.47 -9.42
N LEU A 147 -6.44 11.57 -10.54
CA LEU A 147 -5.04 11.18 -10.63
C LEU A 147 -4.28 12.24 -11.46
N GLU A 148 -3.24 12.83 -10.88
CA GLU A 148 -2.39 13.81 -11.53
C GLU A 148 -0.94 13.31 -11.50
N ILE A 149 -0.33 13.17 -12.68
CA ILE A 149 1.05 12.69 -12.83
C ILE A 149 1.85 13.74 -13.59
N ASN A 150 2.84 14.33 -12.91
CA ASN A 150 3.65 15.43 -13.42
C ASN A 150 5.15 15.18 -13.16
N GLY A 151 6.03 15.57 -14.07
CA GLY A 151 7.48 15.62 -13.81
C GLY A 151 8.18 14.29 -13.47
N CYS A 152 7.61 13.15 -13.85
CA CYS A 152 8.18 11.80 -13.65
C CYS A 152 9.01 11.34 -14.86
N SER A 153 10.21 11.93 -15.05
CA SER A 153 10.98 11.82 -16.31
C SER A 153 11.31 10.41 -16.82
N GLN A 154 11.30 9.39 -15.96
CA GLN A 154 11.60 7.99 -16.33
C GLN A 154 10.35 7.13 -16.54
N LEU A 155 9.15 7.70 -16.36
CA LEU A 155 7.90 6.95 -16.37
C LEU A 155 7.57 6.47 -17.78
N ASN A 156 7.55 5.15 -17.96
CA ASN A 156 7.31 4.50 -19.25
C ASN A 156 6.04 3.64 -19.28
N LYS A 157 5.55 3.20 -18.11
CA LYS A 157 4.38 2.30 -18.02
C LYS A 157 3.40 2.75 -16.94
N VAL A 158 2.12 2.79 -17.30
CA VAL A 158 1.02 3.08 -16.37
C VAL A 158 -0.10 2.06 -16.57
N TYR A 159 -0.37 1.26 -15.53
CA TYR A 159 -1.40 0.23 -15.48
C TYR A 159 -2.50 0.67 -14.52
N LEU A 160 -3.68 0.99 -15.05
CA LEU A 160 -4.85 1.37 -14.25
C LEU A 160 -5.95 0.34 -14.44
N SER A 161 -6.46 -0.23 -13.36
CA SER A 161 -7.53 -1.23 -13.41
C SER A 161 -8.52 -1.08 -12.26
N GLU A 162 -9.80 -1.38 -12.51
CA GLU A 162 -10.85 -1.40 -11.47
C GLU A 162 -11.03 -0.03 -10.73
N LEU A 163 -10.68 1.10 -11.37
CA LEU A 163 -10.83 2.47 -10.84
C LEU A 163 -12.23 3.03 -11.06
N THR A 164 -13.24 2.41 -10.45
CA THR A 164 -14.66 2.72 -10.73
C THR A 164 -15.14 4.13 -10.36
N LYS A 165 -14.35 4.89 -9.58
CA LYS A 165 -14.69 6.24 -9.10
C LYS A 165 -13.90 7.36 -9.76
N LEU A 166 -13.00 7.06 -10.69
CA LEU A 166 -12.09 8.06 -11.26
C LEU A 166 -12.87 9.06 -12.11
N THR A 167 -12.83 10.33 -11.70
CA THR A 167 -13.50 11.46 -12.36
C THR A 167 -12.54 12.53 -12.90
N SER A 168 -11.22 12.36 -12.76
CA SER A 168 -10.21 13.25 -13.31
C SER A 168 -8.90 12.51 -13.53
N LEU A 169 -8.25 12.73 -14.67
CA LEU A 169 -6.95 12.15 -15.00
C LEU A 169 -6.13 13.18 -15.79
N THR A 170 -5.02 13.62 -15.22
CA THR A 170 -4.14 14.64 -15.79
C THR A 170 -2.72 14.10 -15.92
N PHE A 171 -2.12 14.33 -17.10
CA PHE A 171 -0.71 14.08 -17.38
C PHE A 171 -0.07 15.37 -17.89
N ALA A 172 0.92 15.92 -17.18
CA ALA A 172 1.72 17.03 -17.70
C ALA A 172 3.01 16.50 -18.34
N LYS A 173 3.26 16.95 -19.58
CA LYS A 173 4.33 16.50 -20.49
C LYS A 173 5.72 16.54 -19.85
N PHE A 174 6.53 15.52 -20.18
CA PHE A 174 7.93 15.37 -19.80
C PHE A 174 8.80 16.27 -20.67
N GLU A 175 9.60 17.14 -20.06
CA GLU A 175 10.76 17.73 -20.71
C GLU A 175 11.79 16.62 -20.94
N ASN A 176 11.71 15.95 -22.09
CA ASN A 176 12.84 15.54 -22.93
C ASN A 176 12.32 14.65 -24.06
N ASN A 177 12.47 15.16 -25.28
CA ASN A 177 12.21 14.47 -26.53
C ASN A 177 12.91 13.11 -26.59
N GLN A 178 12.18 12.01 -26.40
CA GLN A 178 12.29 10.76 -27.16
C GLN A 178 10.99 9.95 -26.98
N LEU A 179 9.93 10.35 -27.68
CA LEU A 179 8.78 9.47 -27.92
C LEU A 179 9.09 8.62 -29.16
N SER A 180 9.75 7.47 -28.97
CA SER A 180 9.59 6.35 -29.91
C SER A 180 8.29 5.64 -29.56
N ALA A 181 7.24 5.88 -30.35
CA ALA A 181 5.95 5.22 -30.24
C ALA A 181 6.05 3.68 -30.39
N PRO A 182 5.04 2.90 -29.94
CA PRO A 182 3.75 3.33 -29.41
C PRO A 182 3.57 2.98 -27.93
N PHE A 183 2.88 3.89 -27.22
CA PHE A 183 2.08 3.53 -26.05
C PHE A 183 1.20 2.34 -26.43
N THR A 184 1.64 1.13 -26.05
CA THR A 184 0.91 -0.10 -26.34
C THR A 184 -0.17 -0.26 -25.28
N THR A 185 -1.33 0.26 -25.64
CA THR A 185 -2.69 0.04 -25.14
C THR A 185 -2.90 -1.20 -24.26
N ALA A 186 -3.48 -0.96 -23.07
CA ALA A 186 -4.75 -1.58 -22.68
C ALA A 186 -5.48 -0.69 -21.67
N TYR A 187 -6.11 0.37 -22.19
CA TYR A 187 -7.14 1.12 -21.47
C TYR A 187 -8.34 0.21 -21.17
N ARG A 188 -8.73 0.10 -19.91
CA ARG A 188 -10.10 -0.32 -19.56
C ARG A 188 -10.54 0.32 -18.24
N ILE A 189 -11.10 1.54 -18.34
CA ILE A 189 -12.41 1.93 -17.77
C ILE A 189 -12.81 3.33 -18.28
N PHE A 190 -13.95 3.29 -19.00
CA PHE A 190 -15.05 4.25 -19.18
C PHE A 190 -14.85 5.71 -19.66
N LYS A 191 -15.45 5.95 -20.85
CA LYS A 191 -16.29 7.10 -21.23
C LYS A 191 -16.26 8.27 -20.24
N ASN A 192 -15.46 9.31 -20.52
CA ASN A 192 -15.67 10.74 -20.18
C ASN A 192 -14.37 11.53 -19.90
N PHE A 193 -13.17 10.93 -20.00
CA PHE A 193 -11.93 11.69 -19.84
C PHE A 193 -11.45 12.31 -21.15
N GLN A 194 -11.61 13.63 -21.24
CA GLN A 194 -11.03 14.47 -22.28
C GLN A 194 -9.51 14.53 -22.05
N ILE A 195 -8.74 13.81 -22.86
CA ILE A 195 -7.29 13.99 -22.92
C ILE A 195 -7.07 15.38 -23.53
N LEU A 196 -6.70 16.37 -22.70
CA LEU A 196 -6.30 17.69 -23.19
C LEU A 196 -4.89 17.60 -23.76
N GLU A 197 -4.79 17.10 -24.99
CA GLU A 197 -3.67 17.39 -25.88
C GLU A 197 -3.74 18.88 -26.24
N GLN A 198 -3.09 19.75 -25.46
CA GLN A 198 -2.82 21.12 -25.93
C GLN A 198 -1.69 21.06 -26.96
N TYR A 199 -2.04 20.77 -28.21
CA TYR A 199 -1.25 21.17 -29.36
C TYR A 199 -1.37 22.68 -29.51
N ARG A 200 -0.26 23.41 -29.34
CA ARG A 200 -0.12 24.76 -29.88
C ARG A 200 1.16 24.79 -30.72
N LEU A 201 0.92 24.66 -32.02
CA LEU A 201 1.74 24.89 -33.23
C LEU A 201 3.22 24.51 -33.16
#